data_AF-B7KLF2-F1
#
_entry.id   AF-B7KLF2-F1
#
_cell.length_a   1.000
_cell.length_b   1.000
_cell.length_c   1.000
_cell.angle_alpha   90.00
_cell.angle_beta   90.00
_cell.angle_gamma   90.00
#
_symmetry.space_group_name_H-M   'P 1'
#
loop_
_entity.id
_entity.type
_entity.pdbx_description
1 polymer ?
#
loop_
_entity_poly.entity_id
_entity_poly.type
_entity_poly.pdbx_seq_one_letter_code
_entity_poly.pdbx_strand_id
1 'polypeptide(L)'
;MGWWQTGQNDDIIGDSPADTLAETFQMIVSNYQQQHKPKPTLEEVLDAIASILREQAVNLVEDGENLSFKRLLVELESNSVQISGGEKDSPDEQLIQALSNAFLTIAEQYEDAVNRKPRVTELLACVRFILGYQPEEYLLIDEGNAVKKISLN
;
A
#
# COMPACT_ATOMS: atom_id res chain seq x y z
N MET A 1 -14.90 -15.14 3.52
CA MET A 1 -13.83 -14.16 3.82
C MET A 1 -14.49 -13.03 4.59
N GLY A 2 -13.89 -12.63 5.71
CA GLY A 2 -14.40 -11.62 6.62
C GLY A 2 -14.02 -10.21 6.19
N TRP A 3 -14.83 -9.25 6.64
CA TRP A 3 -14.58 -7.82 6.52
C TRP A 3 -14.59 -7.23 7.94
N TRP A 4 -13.64 -6.38 8.26
CA TRP A 4 -13.54 -5.75 9.57
C TRP A 4 -13.30 -4.26 9.47
N GLN A 5 -13.82 -3.53 10.46
CA GLN A 5 -13.65 -2.10 10.54
C GLN A 5 -12.20 -1.74 10.90
N THR A 6 -11.69 -0.70 10.27
CA THR A 6 -10.34 -0.17 10.54
C THR A 6 -10.30 0.77 11.75
N GLY A 7 -11.48 1.14 12.28
CA GLY A 7 -11.65 2.09 13.38
C GLY A 7 -11.79 3.56 12.94
N GLN A 8 -11.78 3.84 11.63
CA GLN A 8 -11.96 5.19 11.07
C GLN A 8 -13.20 5.23 10.18
N ASN A 9 -14.14 6.16 10.40
CA ASN A 9 -15.20 6.57 9.47
C ASN A 9 -15.88 5.47 8.62
N ASP A 10 -16.34 4.38 9.26
CA ASP A 10 -16.96 3.22 8.60
C ASP A 10 -16.09 2.50 7.55
N ASP A 11 -14.79 2.81 7.52
CA ASP A 11 -13.81 2.16 6.65
C ASP A 11 -13.61 0.70 7.08
N ILE A 12 -13.60 -0.17 6.08
CA ILE A 12 -13.42 -1.61 6.24
C ILE A 12 -12.19 -2.08 5.46
N ILE A 13 -11.61 -3.19 5.89
CA ILE A 13 -10.70 -4.00 5.08
C ILE A 13 -11.14 -5.46 5.18
N GLY A 14 -10.78 -6.28 4.20
CA GLY A 14 -11.18 -7.69 4.13
C GLY A 14 -9.99 -8.64 4.05
N ASP A 15 -10.25 -9.93 4.31
CA ASP A 15 -9.21 -10.97 4.26
C ASP A 15 -8.62 -11.04 2.85
N SER A 16 -9.46 -11.07 1.80
CA SER A 16 -9.00 -11.23 0.41
C SER A 16 -8.12 -10.05 -0.05
N PRO A 17 -8.49 -8.78 0.24
CA PRO A 17 -7.59 -7.67 -0.04
C PRO A 17 -6.25 -7.75 0.68
N ALA A 18 -6.24 -8.18 1.94
CA ALA A 18 -5.02 -8.34 2.72
C ALA A 18 -4.13 -9.47 2.15
N ASP A 19 -4.72 -10.63 1.85
CA ASP A 19 -4.03 -11.77 1.24
C ASP A 19 -3.43 -11.38 -0.12
N THR A 20 -4.19 -10.66 -0.95
CA THR A 20 -3.74 -10.17 -2.27
C THR A 20 -2.49 -9.29 -2.13
N LEU A 21 -2.47 -8.37 -1.16
CA LEU A 21 -1.30 -7.54 -0.90
C LEU A 21 -0.13 -8.35 -0.35
N ALA A 22 -0.38 -9.27 0.59
CA ALA A 22 0.67 -10.13 1.16
C ALA A 22 1.37 -10.96 0.09
N GLU A 23 0.59 -11.64 -0.77
CA GLU A 23 1.10 -12.42 -1.90
C GLU A 23 1.89 -11.53 -2.89
N THR A 24 1.39 -10.32 -3.16
CA THR A 24 2.07 -9.35 -4.02
C THR A 24 3.42 -8.93 -3.45
N PHE A 25 3.50 -8.61 -2.16
CA PHE A 25 4.77 -8.27 -1.52
C PHE A 25 5.74 -9.46 -1.50
N GLN A 26 5.26 -10.69 -1.24
CA GLN A 26 6.11 -11.89 -1.33
C GLN A 26 6.65 -12.10 -2.75
N MET A 27 5.83 -11.85 -3.78
CA MET A 27 6.23 -11.92 -5.17
C MET A 27 7.31 -10.87 -5.50
N ILE A 28 7.13 -9.63 -5.03
CA ILE A 28 8.12 -8.55 -5.19
C ILE A 28 9.45 -8.95 -4.55
N VAL A 29 9.45 -9.41 -3.30
CA VAL A 29 10.67 -9.85 -2.60
C VAL A 29 11.35 -10.98 -3.37
N SER A 30 10.58 -11.97 -3.83
CA SER A 30 11.11 -13.10 -4.61
C SER A 30 11.77 -12.63 -5.92
N ASN A 31 11.15 -11.68 -6.62
CA ASN A 31 11.70 -11.10 -7.85
C ASN A 31 12.99 -10.32 -7.60
N TYR A 32 13.04 -9.53 -6.52
CA TYR A 32 14.25 -8.79 -6.13
C TYR A 32 15.39 -9.74 -5.76
N GLN A 33 15.11 -10.82 -5.03
CA GLN A 33 16.09 -11.85 -4.70
C GLN A 33 16.65 -12.54 -5.95
N GLN A 34 15.81 -12.90 -6.93
CA GLN A 34 16.24 -13.48 -8.20
C GLN A 34 17.17 -12.53 -8.99
N GLN A 35 16.93 -11.22 -8.86
CA GLN A 35 17.75 -10.17 -9.49
C GLN A 35 19.00 -9.79 -8.67
N HIS A 36 19.26 -10.46 -7.54
CA HIS A 36 20.33 -10.11 -6.59
C HIS A 36 20.23 -8.65 -6.09
N LYS A 37 19.01 -8.12 -5.99
CA LYS A 37 18.72 -6.81 -5.41
C LYS A 37 18.31 -6.94 -3.94
N PRO A 38 18.65 -5.97 -3.07
CA PRO A 38 18.10 -5.92 -1.72
C PRO A 38 16.57 -5.70 -1.77
N LYS A 39 15.82 -6.11 -0.74
CA LYS A 39 14.37 -5.81 -0.65
C LYS A 39 14.08 -4.32 -0.86
N PRO A 40 12.90 -3.94 -1.38
CA PRO A 40 12.55 -2.53 -1.52
C PRO A 40 12.53 -1.85 -0.15
N THR A 41 12.93 -0.59 -0.12
CA THR A 41 12.77 0.27 1.06
C THR A 41 11.31 0.70 1.21
N LEU A 42 10.92 1.14 2.41
CA LEU A 42 9.60 1.71 2.63
C LEU A 42 9.35 2.94 1.74
N GLU A 43 10.37 3.79 1.54
CA GLU A 43 10.29 4.97 0.67
C GLU A 43 9.97 4.57 -0.78
N GLU A 44 10.64 3.56 -1.32
CA GLU A 44 10.38 3.07 -2.70
C GLU A 44 8.97 2.51 -2.85
N VAL A 45 8.45 1.81 -1.84
CA VAL A 45 7.05 1.34 -1.83
C VAL A 45 6.08 2.53 -1.81
N LEU A 46 6.35 3.56 -1.01
CA LEU A 46 5.52 4.76 -0.96
C LEU A 46 5.59 5.57 -2.26
N ASP A 47 6.76 5.68 -2.89
CA ASP A 47 6.90 6.28 -4.22
C ASP A 47 6.03 5.55 -5.24
N ALA A 48 6.10 4.22 -5.27
CA ALA A 48 5.30 3.40 -6.19
C ALA A 48 3.80 3.59 -5.95
N ILE A 49 3.33 3.54 -4.69
CA ILE A 49 1.92 3.76 -4.35
C ILE A 49 1.49 5.18 -4.73
N ALA A 50 2.29 6.19 -4.44
CA ALA A 50 1.98 7.58 -4.79
C ALA A 50 1.85 7.76 -6.31
N SER A 51 2.73 7.16 -7.10
CA SER A 51 2.64 7.19 -8.57
C SER A 51 1.37 6.50 -9.07
N ILE A 52 1.05 5.31 -8.55
CA ILE A 52 -0.17 4.57 -8.93
C ILE A 52 -1.41 5.41 -8.63
N LEU A 53 -1.52 5.99 -7.43
CA LEU A 53 -2.66 6.80 -7.05
C LEU A 53 -2.79 8.06 -7.93
N ARG A 54 -1.69 8.73 -8.30
CA ARG A 54 -1.75 9.90 -9.18
C ARG A 54 -2.21 9.55 -10.60
N GLU A 55 -1.80 8.40 -11.11
CA GLU A 55 -2.10 8.00 -12.49
C GLU A 55 -3.46 7.29 -12.61
N GLN A 56 -3.88 6.55 -11.58
CA GLN A 56 -4.96 5.57 -11.69
C GLN A 56 -6.03 5.69 -10.60
N ALA A 57 -6.02 6.71 -9.74
CA ALA A 57 -6.97 6.81 -8.62
C ALA A 57 -8.44 6.62 -9.01
N VAL A 58 -8.91 7.22 -10.12
CA VAL A 58 -10.30 7.08 -10.59
C VAL A 58 -10.70 5.62 -10.84
N ASN A 59 -9.73 4.79 -11.25
CA ASN A 59 -9.97 3.38 -11.50
C ASN A 59 -9.90 2.54 -10.22
N LEU A 60 -9.12 2.97 -9.23
CA LEU A 60 -8.78 2.16 -8.06
C LEU A 60 -9.64 2.45 -6.83
N VAL A 61 -10.04 3.70 -6.61
CA VAL A 61 -10.70 4.13 -5.37
C VAL A 61 -11.97 4.93 -5.62
N GLU A 62 -12.92 4.81 -4.69
CA GLU A 62 -14.24 5.48 -4.74
C GLU A 62 -14.11 7.01 -4.78
N ASP A 63 -13.15 7.55 -4.02
CA ASP A 63 -12.87 8.98 -3.91
C ASP A 63 -11.83 9.48 -4.92
N GLY A 64 -11.55 8.69 -5.96
CA GLY A 64 -10.42 8.91 -6.88
C GLY A 64 -10.51 10.19 -7.72
N GLU A 65 -11.72 10.63 -8.09
CA GLU A 65 -11.91 11.89 -8.83
C GLU A 65 -11.53 13.13 -8.03
N ASN A 66 -11.66 13.06 -6.69
CA ASN A 66 -11.38 14.18 -5.78
C ASN A 66 -10.02 14.02 -5.09
N LEU A 67 -9.26 12.97 -5.42
CA LEU A 67 -8.01 12.67 -4.76
C LEU A 67 -6.92 13.64 -5.24
N SER A 68 -6.47 14.50 -4.34
CA SER A 68 -5.33 15.38 -4.56
C SER A 68 -4.41 15.36 -3.34
N PHE A 69 -3.16 15.00 -3.57
CA PHE A 69 -2.13 14.96 -2.53
C PHE A 69 -0.77 15.24 -3.16
N LYS A 70 0.14 15.81 -2.37
CA LYS A 70 1.53 16.03 -2.76
C LYS A 70 2.36 14.80 -2.50
N ARG A 71 2.18 14.13 -1.35
CA ARG A 71 3.01 12.99 -0.94
C ARG A 71 2.30 12.09 0.06
N LEU A 72 2.83 10.88 0.22
CA LEU A 72 2.46 9.97 1.29
C LEU A 72 3.39 10.17 2.48
N LEU A 73 2.83 10.19 3.68
CA LEU A 73 3.55 10.24 4.94
C LEU A 73 3.32 8.96 5.71
N VAL A 74 4.40 8.36 6.21
CA VAL A 74 4.36 7.20 7.10
C VAL A 74 4.92 7.53 8.47
N GLU A 75 4.18 7.15 9.51
CA GLU A 75 4.64 7.13 10.90
C GLU A 75 5.02 5.69 11.28
N LEU A 76 6.20 5.52 11.87
CA LEU A 76 6.70 4.23 12.39
C LEU A 76 6.42 4.10 13.90
N GLU A 77 6.35 2.87 14.41
CA GLU A 77 6.13 2.61 15.85
C GLU A 77 7.29 3.09 16.74
N SER A 78 8.53 2.90 16.29
CA SER A 78 9.73 3.07 17.13
C SER A 78 10.13 4.53 17.36
N ASN A 79 9.75 5.45 16.49
CA ASN A 79 10.03 6.87 16.59
C ASN A 79 9.09 7.63 15.64
N SER A 80 8.72 8.85 16.00
CA SER A 80 7.91 9.82 15.22
C SER A 80 8.49 10.21 13.84
N VAL A 81 9.37 9.38 13.27
CA VAL A 81 9.99 9.55 11.96
C VAL A 81 8.90 9.49 10.92
N GLN A 82 8.75 10.61 10.22
CA GLN A 82 7.93 10.70 9.02
C GLN A 82 8.81 10.36 7.83
N ILE A 83 8.54 9.22 7.20
CA ILE A 83 9.09 8.91 5.88
C ILE A 83 8.10 9.46 4.86
N SER A 84 8.59 10.27 3.92
CA SER A 84 7.80 10.76 2.80
C SER A 84 8.10 9.97 1.54
N GLY A 85 7.07 9.58 0.81
CA GLY A 85 7.19 9.04 -0.55
C GLY A 85 6.31 9.77 -1.54
N GLY A 86 6.63 9.62 -2.82
CA GLY A 86 6.02 10.28 -3.97
C GLY A 86 6.83 11.46 -4.51
N GLU A 87 8.05 11.70 -4.04
CA GLU A 87 8.91 12.81 -4.50
C GLU A 87 9.88 12.39 -5.61
N LYS A 88 10.02 11.09 -5.87
CA LYS A 88 10.96 10.55 -6.85
C LYS A 88 10.41 10.65 -8.27
N ASP A 89 11.20 11.22 -9.18
CA ASP A 89 10.83 11.38 -10.60
C ASP A 89 10.79 10.06 -11.38
N SER A 90 11.34 8.96 -10.83
CA SER A 90 11.38 7.66 -11.50
C SER A 90 11.38 6.51 -10.47
N PRO A 91 10.19 6.08 -9.99
CA PRO A 91 10.06 4.90 -9.14
C PRO A 91 10.35 3.61 -9.92
N ASP A 92 10.61 2.51 -9.21
CA ASP A 92 10.85 1.20 -9.84
C ASP A 92 9.59 0.71 -10.58
N GLU A 93 9.67 0.62 -11.91
CA GLU A 93 8.56 0.21 -12.77
C GLU A 93 8.02 -1.18 -12.42
N GLN A 94 8.87 -2.11 -11.98
CA GLN A 94 8.42 -3.45 -11.60
C GLN A 94 7.59 -3.41 -10.32
N LEU A 95 7.99 -2.55 -9.37
CA LEU A 95 7.27 -2.34 -8.13
C LEU A 95 5.90 -1.68 -8.39
N ILE A 96 5.88 -0.64 -9.24
CA ILE A 96 4.65 0.02 -9.70
C ILE A 96 3.72 -1.01 -10.35
N GLN A 97 4.22 -1.81 -11.30
CA GLN A 97 3.40 -2.77 -12.03
C GLN A 97 2.79 -3.82 -11.11
N ALA A 98 3.58 -4.41 -10.19
CA ALA A 98 3.09 -5.41 -9.26
C ALA A 98 2.01 -4.84 -8.33
N LEU A 99 2.26 -3.68 -7.73
CA LEU A 99 1.30 -3.03 -6.83
C LEU A 99 0.05 -2.52 -7.57
N SER A 100 0.19 -2.02 -8.79
CA SER A 100 -0.93 -1.57 -9.62
C SER A 100 -1.89 -2.72 -9.91
N ASN A 101 -1.37 -3.90 -10.26
CA ASN A 101 -2.19 -5.08 -10.50
C ASN A 101 -2.92 -5.51 -9.23
N ALA A 102 -2.22 -5.52 -8.08
CA ALA A 102 -2.82 -5.84 -6.79
C ALA A 102 -3.95 -4.87 -6.42
N PHE A 103 -3.76 -3.57 -6.65
CA PHE A 103 -4.79 -2.57 -6.35
C PHE A 103 -6.00 -2.68 -7.27
N LEU A 104 -5.82 -3.05 -8.54
CA LEU A 104 -6.93 -3.34 -9.45
C LEU A 104 -7.73 -4.56 -8.94
N THR A 105 -7.04 -5.65 -8.60
CA THR A 105 -7.69 -6.85 -8.04
C THR A 105 -8.42 -6.55 -6.72
N ILE A 106 -7.84 -5.69 -5.86
CA ILE A 106 -8.51 -5.26 -4.64
C ILE A 106 -9.75 -4.42 -4.95
N ALA A 107 -9.68 -3.52 -5.93
CA ALA A 107 -10.85 -2.74 -6.34
C ALA A 107 -11.99 -3.65 -6.79
N GLU A 108 -11.69 -4.67 -7.60
CA GLU A 108 -12.65 -5.70 -8.03
C GLU A 108 -13.25 -6.46 -6.84
N GLN A 109 -12.42 -6.87 -5.86
CA GLN A 109 -12.90 -7.56 -4.65
C GLN A 109 -13.86 -6.72 -3.81
N TYR A 110 -13.62 -5.41 -3.69
CA TYR A 110 -14.56 -4.50 -3.03
C TYR A 110 -15.85 -4.34 -3.85
N GLU A 111 -15.74 -4.19 -5.16
CA GLU A 111 -16.92 -4.07 -6.02
C GLU A 111 -17.81 -5.31 -5.92
N ASP A 112 -17.22 -6.51 -5.94
CA ASP A 112 -17.94 -7.78 -5.81
C ASP A 112 -18.60 -7.97 -4.43
N ALA A 113 -17.93 -7.54 -3.35
CA ALA A 113 -18.38 -7.81 -1.99
C ALA A 113 -19.31 -6.73 -1.42
N VAL A 114 -19.04 -5.46 -1.73
CA VAL A 114 -19.72 -4.30 -1.12
C VAL A 114 -20.26 -3.29 -2.13
N ASN A 115 -20.26 -3.63 -3.43
CA ASN A 115 -20.83 -2.82 -4.53
C ASN A 115 -20.25 -1.40 -4.65
N ARG A 116 -18.96 -1.24 -4.31
CA ARG A 116 -18.20 0.01 -4.51
C ARG A 116 -16.71 -0.31 -4.57
N LYS A 117 -15.89 0.62 -5.07
CA LYS A 117 -14.43 0.59 -4.91
C LYS A 117 -14.03 0.85 -3.45
N PRO A 118 -12.82 0.47 -3.01
CA PRO A 118 -12.29 0.92 -1.72
C PRO A 118 -12.15 2.44 -1.71
N ARG A 119 -12.23 3.07 -0.55
CA ARG A 119 -11.73 4.44 -0.37
C ARG A 119 -10.20 4.42 -0.31
N VAL A 120 -9.56 5.54 -0.61
CA VAL A 120 -8.10 5.63 -0.47
C VAL A 120 -7.62 5.29 0.95
N THR A 121 -8.39 5.66 1.97
CA THR A 121 -8.08 5.36 3.38
C THR A 121 -8.13 3.86 3.67
N GLU A 122 -9.07 3.13 3.06
CA GLU A 122 -9.18 1.67 3.19
C GLU A 122 -8.04 0.96 2.47
N LEU A 123 -7.69 1.41 1.26
CA LEU A 123 -6.57 0.86 0.49
C LEU A 123 -5.26 1.05 1.26
N LEU A 124 -5.01 2.25 1.78
CA LEU A 124 -3.82 2.55 2.61
C LEU A 124 -3.86 1.81 3.96
N ALA A 125 -5.04 1.59 4.55
CA ALA A 125 -5.19 0.78 5.75
C ALA A 125 -4.83 -0.69 5.50
N CYS A 126 -5.14 -1.21 4.30
CA CYS A 126 -4.75 -2.55 3.88
C CYS A 126 -3.22 -2.67 3.75
N VAL A 127 -2.58 -1.69 3.11
CA VAL A 127 -1.10 -1.62 3.03
C VAL A 127 -0.49 -1.56 4.44
N ARG A 128 -1.03 -0.69 5.31
CA ARG A 128 -0.59 -0.59 6.71
C ARG A 128 -0.75 -1.93 7.44
N PHE A 129 -1.85 -2.64 7.24
CA PHE A 129 -2.10 -3.91 7.92
C PHE A 129 -0.99 -4.92 7.62
N ILE A 130 -0.58 -5.03 6.36
CA ILE A 130 0.51 -5.93 5.95
C ILE A 130 1.87 -5.47 6.47
N LEU A 131 2.18 -4.17 6.33
CA LEU A 131 3.48 -3.63 6.74
C LEU A 131 3.57 -3.33 8.26
N GLY A 132 2.48 -3.49 9.01
CA GLY A 132 2.41 -3.21 10.44
C GLY A 132 2.72 -4.41 11.34
N TYR A 133 2.58 -5.64 10.82
CA TYR A 133 2.80 -6.85 11.62
C TYR A 133 4.26 -7.34 11.56
N GLN A 134 4.84 -7.45 10.35
CA GLN A 134 6.22 -7.91 10.12
C GLN A 134 6.82 -7.26 8.86
N PRO A 135 7.07 -5.93 8.86
CA PRO A 135 7.57 -5.23 7.67
C PRO A 135 8.90 -5.78 7.14
N GLU A 136 9.75 -6.33 7.99
CA GLU A 136 11.05 -6.90 7.64
C GLU A 136 10.96 -8.11 6.70
N GLU A 137 9.79 -8.76 6.62
CA GLU A 137 9.54 -9.82 5.64
C GLU A 137 9.50 -9.24 4.21
N TYR A 138 9.05 -8.01 4.05
CA TYR A 138 8.79 -7.38 2.76
C TYR A 138 9.77 -6.26 2.40
N LEU A 139 10.28 -5.56 3.41
CA LEU A 139 11.04 -4.32 3.25
C LEU A 139 12.47 -4.46 3.74
N LEU A 140 13.36 -3.64 3.19
CA LEU A 140 14.65 -3.32 3.80
C LEU A 140 14.41 -2.25 4.88
N ILE A 141 14.26 -2.68 6.13
CA ILE A 141 14.01 -1.82 7.29
C ILE A 141 14.62 -2.43 8.55
N ASP A 142 14.99 -1.60 9.54
CA ASP A 142 15.48 -2.10 10.82
C ASP A 142 14.38 -2.83 11.61
N GLU A 143 14.76 -3.89 12.33
CA GLU A 143 13.84 -4.65 13.18
C GLU A 143 13.13 -3.73 14.20
N GLY A 144 11.82 -3.94 14.38
CA GLY A 144 10.99 -3.16 15.30
C GLY A 144 10.42 -1.86 14.74
N ASN A 145 10.70 -1.50 13.48
CA ASN A 145 10.13 -0.33 12.80
C ASN A 145 8.84 -0.67 12.04
N ALA A 146 7.80 -1.12 12.75
CA ALA A 146 6.49 -1.37 12.16
C ALA A 146 5.81 -0.09 11.64
N VAL A 147 5.06 -0.22 10.52
CA VAL A 147 4.26 0.88 9.97
C VAL A 147 3.01 1.09 10.82
N LYS A 148 2.95 2.22 11.52
CA LYS A 148 1.84 2.58 12.42
C LYS A 148 0.73 3.32 11.70
N LYS A 149 1.08 4.22 10.78
CA LYS A 149 0.10 5.03 10.03
C LYS A 149 0.65 5.41 8.67
N ILE A 150 -0.22 5.38 7.67
CA ILE A 150 0.02 5.95 6.33
C ILE A 150 -1.05 7.02 6.10
N SER A 151 -0.66 8.19 5.60
CA SER A 151 -1.57 9.30 5.35
C SER A 151 -1.15 10.14 4.15
N LEU A 152 -2.14 10.78 3.52
CA LEU A 152 -1.94 11.73 2.42
C LEU A 152 -1.56 13.12 2.98
N ASN A 153 -0.67 13.83 2.30
CA ASN A 153 -0.28 15.22 2.61
C ASN A 153 -0.34 16.12 1.37
#